data_AF-A0A6C2UR55-F1
#
_entry.id   AF-A0A6C2UR55-F1
#
_cell.length_a   1.000
_cell.length_b   1.000
_cell.length_c   1.000
_cell.angle_alpha   90.00
_cell.angle_beta   90.00
_cell.angle_gamma   90.00
#
_symmetry.space_group_name_H-M   'P 1'
#
loop_
_entity.id
_entity.type
_entity.pdbx_description
1 polymer ?
#
loop_
_entity_poly.entity_id
_entity_poly.type
_entity_poly.pdbx_seq_one_letter_code
_entity_poly.pdbx_strand_id
1 'polypeptide(L)' 'MVHCHDDVKKRISALYNMLVEHDGYGEMHIDFKILKKGQKEIIVHCGKQYRYVVDSSVRGLKN' A
#
# COMPACT_ATOMS: atom_id res chain seq x y z
N MET A 1 -14.73 -15.02 4.47
CA MET A 1 -15.52 -14.30 5.49
C MET A 1 -15.96 -12.97 4.90
N VAL A 2 -17.20 -12.54 5.10
CA VAL A 2 -17.66 -11.22 4.66
C VAL A 2 -17.28 -10.22 5.75
N HIS A 3 -16.46 -9.22 5.42
CA HIS A 3 -16.15 -8.12 6.33
C HIS A 3 -17.21 -7.03 6.19
N CYS A 4 -17.66 -6.46 7.31
CA CYS A 4 -18.54 -5.31 7.25
C CYS A 4 -17.73 -4.05 6.85
N HIS A 5 -18.42 -3.01 6.38
CA HIS A 5 -17.80 -1.75 5.97
C HIS A 5 -16.88 -1.15 7.05
N ASP A 6 -17.28 -1.25 8.31
CA ASP A 6 -16.54 -0.67 9.43
C ASP A 6 -15.24 -1.44 9.73
N ASP A 7 -15.22 -2.76 9.50
CA ASP A 7 -14.00 -3.56 9.64
C ASP A 7 -12.94 -3.14 8.60
N VAL A 8 -13.38 -2.93 7.35
CA VAL A 8 -12.50 -2.47 6.28
C VAL A 8 -11.97 -1.07 6.58
N LYS A 9 -12.82 -0.16 7.05
CA LYS A 9 -12.40 1.19 7.47
C LYS A 9 -11.37 1.15 8.58
N LYS A 10 -11.61 0.37 9.65
CA LYS A 10 -10.65 0.20 10.75
C LYS A 10 -9.30 -0.31 10.24
N ARG A 11 -9.32 -1.25 9.29
CA ARG A 11 -8.09 -1.78 8.68
C ARG A 11 -7.34 -0.71 7.89
N ILE A 12 -8.03 0.09 7.08
CA ILE A 12 -7.43 1.19 6.32
C ILE A 12 -6.81 2.23 7.27
N SER A 13 -7.51 2.63 8.34
CA SER A 13 -6.98 3.57 9.33
C SER A 13 -5.72 3.02 10.02
N ALA A 14 -5.69 1.74 10.37
CA ALA A 14 -4.51 1.12 10.96
C ALA A 14 -3.32 1.11 10.00
N LEU A 15 -3.55 0.79 8.72
CA LEU A 15 -2.51 0.80 7.68
C LEU A 15 -1.99 2.22 7.41
N TYR A 16 -2.87 3.22 7.44
CA TYR A 16 -2.49 4.62 7.30
C TYR A 16 -1.61 5.06 8.47
N ASN A 17 -1.99 4.76 9.72
CA ASN A 17 -1.19 5.08 10.89
C ASN A 17 0.19 4.41 10.82
N MET A 18 0.26 3.16 10.39
CA MET A 18 1.53 2.45 10.18
C MET A 18 2.45 3.18 9.18
N LEU A 19 1.90 3.79 8.12
CA LEU A 19 2.68 4.59 7.17
C LEU A 19 3.11 5.93 7.76
N VAL A 20 2.25 6.59 8.55
CA VAL A 20 2.59 7.84 9.26
C VAL A 20 3.72 7.62 10.28
N GLU A 21 3.70 6.50 11.00
CA GLU A 21 4.73 6.12 11.97
C GLU A 21 6.01 5.60 11.30
N HIS A 22 5.97 5.29 9.99
CA HIS A 22 7.13 4.78 9.29
C HIS A 22 8.09 5.90 8.90
N ASP A 23 9.28 5.89 9.50
CA ASP A 23 10.41 6.70 9.05
C ASP A 23 11.02 6.11 7.77
N GLY A 24 10.50 6.54 6.62
CA GLY A 24 10.89 6.01 5.31
C GLY A 24 9.89 6.36 4.22
N TYR A 25 9.99 5.67 3.08
CA TYR A 25 8.99 5.77 2.02
C TYR A 25 7.99 4.63 2.16
N GLY A 26 6.73 4.91 1.87
CA GLY A 26 5.68 3.89 1.86
C GLY A 26 4.61 4.26 0.85
N GLU A 27 3.83 3.27 0.47
CA GLU A 27 2.73 3.47 -0.47
C GLU A 27 1.45 2.82 0.04
N MET A 28 0.32 3.39 -0.37
CA MET A 28 -1.00 2.83 -0.19
C MET A 28 -1.82 3.06 -1.46
N HIS A 29 -2.42 2.01 -1.99
CA HIS A 29 -3.39 2.04 -3.07
C HIS A 29 -4.64 1.25 -2.64
N ILE A 30 -5.81 1.77 -2.94
CA ILE A 30 -7.09 1.13 -2.61
C ILE A 30 -7.92 1.03 -3.88
N ASP A 31 -8.15 -0.19 -4.33
CA ASP A 31 -8.97 -0.47 -5.49
C ASP A 31 -10.36 -0.94 -5.08
N PHE A 32 -11.37 -0.39 -5.75
CA PHE A 32 -12.77 -0.78 -5.59
C PHE A 32 -13.24 -1.46 -6.85
N LYS A 33 -13.59 -2.75 -6.75
CA LYS A 33 -14.26 -3.48 -7.81
C LYS A 33 -15.74 -3.61 -7.49
N ILE A 34 -16.58 -2.98 -8.32
CA ILE A 34 -18.03 -3.08 -8.19
C ILE A 34 -18.47 -4.46 -8.71
N LEU A 35 -19.12 -5.22 -7.85
CA LEU A 35 -19.68 -6.53 -8.20
C LEU A 35 -21.19 -6.42 -8.44
N LYS A 36 -21.80 -7.53 -8.87
CA LYS A 36 -23.25 -7.62 -9.04
C LYS A 36 -23.97 -7.50 -7.69
N LYS A 37 -25.24 -7.12 -7.71
CA LYS A 37 -26.13 -7.06 -6.53
C LYS A 37 -25.63 -6.15 -5.40
N GLY A 38 -24.94 -5.06 -5.74
CA GLY A 38 -24.50 -4.05 -4.76
C GLY A 38 -23.30 -4.45 -3.90
N GLN A 39 -22.69 -5.61 -4.17
CA GLN A 39 -21.45 -6.02 -3.51
C GLN A 39 -20.25 -5.26 -4.08
N LYS A 40 -19.21 -5.08 -3.26
CA LYS A 40 -17.94 -4.50 -3.67
C LYS A 40 -16.81 -5.38 -3.15
N GLU A 41 -15.82 -5.63 -3.99
CA GLU A 41 -14.53 -6.16 -3.58
C GLU A 41 -13.58 -4.97 -3.38
N ILE A 42 -12.90 -4.94 -2.24
CA ILE A 42 -11.98 -3.86 -1.86
C ILE A 42 -10.61 -4.50 -1.70
N ILE A 43 -9.64 -4.03 -2.49
CA ILE A 43 -8.27 -4.52 -2.48
C ILE A 43 -7.41 -3.39 -1.93
N VAL A 44 -6.63 -3.66 -0.87
CA VAL A 44 -5.75 -2.68 -0.25
C VAL A 44 -4.31 -3.13 -0.46
N HIS A 45 -3.59 -2.42 -1.32
CA HIS A 45 -2.14 -2.52 -1.46
C HIS A 45 -1.51 -1.53 -0.50
N CYS A 46 -0.71 -1.99 0.45
CA CYS A 46 -0.05 -1.11 1.42
C CYS A 46 1.27 -1.73 1.86
N GLY A 47 2.33 -0.93 1.88
CA GLY A 47 3.64 -1.42 2.28
C GLY A 47 4.68 -0.33 2.47
N LYS A 48 5.71 -0.68 3.26
CA LYS A 48 6.96 0.07 3.36
C LYS A 48 7.78 -0.18 2.11
N GLN A 49 8.46 0.85 1.64
CA GLN A 49 9.25 0.82 0.40
C GLN A 49 10.72 1.03 0.73
N TYR A 50 11.56 0.15 0.20
CA TYR A 50 13.01 0.26 0.32
C TYR A 50 13.52 1.04 -0.89
N ARG A 51 13.88 2.30 -0.68
CA ARG A 51 14.41 3.18 -1.73
C ARG A 51 15.91 3.31 -1.60
N TYR A 52 16.58 3.18 -2.74
CA TYR A 52 18.02 3.36 -2.86
C TYR A 52 18.27 4.45 -3.90
N VAL A 53 19.11 5.42 -3.56
CA VAL A 53 19.69 6.33 -4.55
C VAL A 53 21.03 5.73 -4.95
N VAL A 54 21.15 5.34 -6.22
CA VAL A 54 22.36 4.75 -6.77
C VAL A 54 22.97 5.75 -7.74
N ASP A 55 24.21 6.16 -7.45
CA ASP A 55 24.99 6.97 -8.38
C ASP A 55 25.59 6.07 -9.46
N SER A 56 25.14 6.25 -10.70
CA SER A 56 25.61 5.49 -11.86
C SER A 56 26.96 5.97 -12.41
N SER A 57 27.47 7.12 -11.93
CA SER A 57 28.77 7.65 -12.33
C SER A 57 29.95 6.98 -11.63
N VAL A 58 29.69 6.29 -10.51
CA VAL A 58 30.70 5.52 -9.77
C VAL A 58 31.00 4.23 -10.53
N ARG A 59 32.28 4.00 -10.85
CA ARG A 59 32.75 2.80 -11.60
C ARG A 59 32.28 1.52 -10.91
N GLY A 60 31.40 0.77 -11.59
CA GLY A 60 30.90 -0.54 -11.14
C GLY A 60 29.78 -1.13 -12.00
N LEU A 61 29.13 -0.35 -12.86
CA LEU A 61 28.01 -0.78 -13.71
C LEU A 61 28.39 -1.05 -15.19
N LYS A 62 29.68 -0.99 -15.54
CA LYS A 62 30.15 -1.33 -16.89
C LYS A 62 30.38 -2.85 -16.96
N ASN A 63 29.37 -3.58 -17.45
CA ASN A 63 29.56 -4.92 -17.99
C ASN A 63 30.43 -4.87 -19.26
#